data_AF-A0A814S9K4-F1
#
_entry.id   AF-A0A814S9K4-F1
#
_cell.length_a   1.000
_cell.length_b   1.000
_cell.length_c   1.000
_cell.angle_alpha   90.00
_cell.angle_beta   90.00
_cell.angle_gamma   90.00
#
_symmetry.space_group_name_H-M   'P 1'
#
loop_
_entity.id
_entity.type
_entity.pdbx_description
1 polymer ?
#
loop_
_entity_poly.entity_id
_entity_poly.type
_entity_poly.pdbx_seq_one_letter_code
_entity_poly.pdbx_strand_id
1 'polypeptide(L)'
;MSIMADCFITTQIQKELTTAYGQGYVSYRIIPRWIYRFSNEQESLKHNPRSGRSITVITQQNIDAVKVLVNDDPHINIDSIATTSDMVYHMCSCDECLKRLVKNLPKKRSS
;
A
#
# COMPACT_ATOMS: atom_id res chain seq x y z
N MET A 1 -17.99 16.11 -20.23
CA MET A 1 -16.76 16.21 -21.07
C MET A 1 -16.21 14.81 -21.26
N SER A 2 -15.96 14.45 -22.52
CA SER A 2 -16.13 13.10 -23.09
C SER A 2 -15.04 12.11 -22.71
N ILE A 3 -15.44 10.86 -22.45
CA ILE A 3 -14.61 9.74 -21.95
C ILE A 3 -13.78 9.09 -23.09
N MET A 4 -13.82 9.64 -24.30
CA MET A 4 -12.95 9.24 -25.41
C MET A 4 -12.15 10.45 -25.86
N ALA A 5 -10.95 10.64 -25.28
CA ALA A 5 -9.94 11.40 -26.00
C ALA A 5 -9.80 10.73 -27.38
N ASP A 6 -10.05 11.48 -28.46
CA ASP A 6 -10.16 10.93 -29.81
C ASP A 6 -9.03 9.94 -30.09
N CYS A 7 -9.38 8.76 -30.61
CA CYS A 7 -8.43 7.71 -30.99
C CYS A 7 -7.35 8.25 -31.94
N PHE A 8 -7.69 9.29 -32.72
CA PHE A 8 -6.79 10.01 -33.61
C PHE A 8 -5.65 10.71 -32.86
N ILE A 9 -5.95 11.50 -31.83
CA ILE A 9 -4.94 12.24 -31.03
C ILE A 9 -4.03 11.24 -30.32
N THR A 10 -4.61 10.20 -29.72
CA THR A 10 -3.86 9.15 -29.03
C THR A 10 -2.86 8.46 -29.96
N THR A 11 -3.27 8.17 -31.20
CA THR A 11 -2.43 7.52 -32.21
C THR A 11 -1.29 8.43 -32.67
N GLN A 12 -1.55 9.73 -32.86
CA GLN A 12 -0.49 10.69 -33.23
C GLN A 12 0.57 10.81 -32.14
N ILE A 13 0.16 11.01 -30.88
CA ILE A 13 1.09 11.11 -29.75
C ILE A 13 1.91 9.81 -29.62
N GLN A 14 1.28 8.65 -29.77
CA GLN A 14 2.01 7.37 -29.73
C GLN A 14 3.08 7.30 -30.83
N LYS A 15 2.76 7.74 -32.04
CA LYS A 15 3.69 7.71 -33.17
C LYS A 15 4.87 8.67 -32.97
N GLU A 16 4.61 9.87 -32.47
CA GLU A 16 5.65 10.86 -32.15
C GLU A 16 6.58 10.35 -31.06
N LEU A 17 6.03 9.84 -29.96
CA LEU A 17 6.81 9.25 -28.86
C LEU A 17 7.63 8.04 -29.32
N THR A 18 7.05 7.20 -30.17
CA THR A 18 7.74 6.04 -30.76
C THR A 18 8.88 6.47 -31.68
N THR A 19 8.69 7.55 -32.44
CA THR A 19 9.71 8.10 -33.34
C THR A 19 10.88 8.70 -32.56
N ALA A 20 10.60 9.38 -31.45
CA ALA A 20 11.62 10.03 -30.63
C ALA A 20 12.39 9.05 -29.71
N TYR A 21 11.71 8.08 -29.10
CA TYR A 21 12.27 7.22 -28.05
C TYR A 21 12.41 5.74 -28.44
N GLY A 22 11.89 5.35 -29.61
CA GLY A 22 11.90 3.97 -30.09
C GLY A 22 10.66 3.16 -29.72
N GLN A 23 10.53 2.01 -30.37
CA GLN A 23 9.39 1.10 -30.20
C GLN A 23 9.30 0.58 -28.76
N GLY A 24 8.10 0.66 -28.16
CA GLY A 24 7.80 0.07 -26.85
C GLY A 24 8.13 0.96 -25.64
N TYR A 25 8.66 2.17 -25.83
CA TYR A 25 8.95 3.08 -24.73
C TYR A 25 7.68 3.55 -23.98
N VAL A 26 6.61 3.82 -24.73
CA VAL A 26 5.31 4.20 -24.19
C VAL A 26 4.24 3.26 -24.73
N SER A 27 3.37 2.76 -23.84
CA SER A 27 2.20 1.98 -24.25
C SER A 27 1.07 2.90 -24.69
N TYR A 28 0.40 2.57 -25.80
CA TYR A 28 -0.80 3.27 -26.27
C TYR A 28 -1.84 3.49 -25.16
N ARG A 29 -1.97 2.53 -24.22
CA ARG A 29 -2.94 2.60 -23.12
C ARG A 29 -2.65 3.71 -22.10
N ILE A 30 -1.41 4.20 -22.01
CA ILE A 30 -1.05 5.22 -21.00
C ILE A 30 -1.34 6.65 -21.50
N ILE A 31 -1.37 6.86 -22.81
CA ILE A 31 -1.57 8.18 -23.42
C ILE A 31 -2.94 8.77 -23.08
N PRO A 32 -4.08 8.05 -23.21
CA PRO A 32 -5.38 8.59 -22.81
C PRO A 32 -5.42 8.99 -21.32
N ARG A 33 -4.69 8.25 -20.47
CA ARG A 33 -4.58 8.54 -19.03
C ARG A 33 -3.79 9.82 -18.78
N TRP A 34 -2.74 10.10 -19.55
CA TRP A 34 -1.98 11.34 -19.48
C TRP A 34 -2.78 12.53 -20.00
N ILE A 35 -3.46 12.40 -21.17
CA ILE A 35 -4.35 13.43 -21.70
C ILE A 35 -5.39 13.83 -20.65
N TYR A 36 -6.08 12.85 -20.07
CA TYR A 36 -7.06 13.11 -19.01
C TYR A 36 -6.45 13.84 -17.82
N ARG A 37 -5.25 13.45 -17.36
CA ARG A 37 -4.57 14.13 -16.23
C ARG A 37 -4.22 15.57 -16.55
N PHE A 38 -3.61 15.81 -17.71
CA PHE A 38 -3.24 17.16 -18.14
C PHE A 38 -4.47 18.06 -18.36
N SER A 39 -5.56 17.52 -18.89
CA SER A 39 -6.84 18.26 -18.99
C SER A 39 -7.46 18.61 -17.64
N ASN A 40 -7.06 17.94 -16.55
CA ASN A 40 -7.48 18.23 -15.18
C ASN A 40 -6.38 18.97 -14.39
N GLU A 41 -5.47 19.67 -15.07
CA GLU A 41 -4.38 20.47 -14.46
C GLU A 41 -3.44 19.65 -13.55
N GLN A 42 -3.40 18.32 -13.73
CA GLN A 42 -2.50 17.43 -12.99
C GLN A 42 -1.17 17.28 -13.72
N GLU A 43 -0.34 18.33 -13.67
CA GLU A 43 0.95 18.40 -14.39
C GLU A 43 2.13 17.79 -13.64
N SER A 44 1.94 17.38 -12.38
CA SER A 44 3.00 16.77 -11.57
C SER A 44 3.49 15.46 -12.19
N LEU A 45 4.77 15.44 -12.56
CA LEU A 45 5.49 14.23 -13.00
C LEU A 45 5.83 13.28 -11.84
N LYS A 46 5.72 13.75 -10.58
CA LYS A 46 5.96 12.92 -9.40
C LYS A 46 4.86 11.88 -9.26
N HIS A 47 5.26 10.66 -8.90
CA HIS A 47 4.29 9.63 -8.59
C HIS A 47 3.48 10.03 -7.36
N ASN A 48 2.16 9.92 -7.45
CA ASN A 48 1.32 10.06 -6.25
C ASN A 48 1.76 9.01 -5.22
N PRO A 49 1.74 9.33 -3.92
CA PRO A 49 2.01 8.35 -2.90
C PRO A 49 1.09 7.15 -3.13
N ARG A 50 1.69 5.97 -3.31
CA ARG A 50 0.92 4.73 -3.36
C ARG A 50 0.37 4.54 -1.97
N SER A 51 -0.94 4.35 -1.84
CA SER A 51 -1.48 3.75 -0.63
C SER A 51 -0.89 2.34 -0.56
N GLY A 52 0.19 2.18 0.21
CA GLY A 52 0.66 0.87 0.60
C GLY A 52 -0.45 0.15 1.38
N ARG A 53 -0.21 -1.11 1.73
CA ARG A 53 -1.09 -1.82 2.67
C ARG A 53 -1.22 -0.95 3.93
N SER A 54 -2.45 -0.53 4.27
CA SER A 54 -2.67 0.16 5.52
C SER A 54 -2.28 -0.79 6.64
N ILE A 55 -1.28 -0.43 7.44
CA ILE A 55 -0.93 -1.18 8.63
C ILE A 55 -1.93 -0.79 9.72
N THR A 56 -3.21 -1.13 9.52
CA THR A 56 -4.28 -1.02 10.53
C THR A 56 -4.03 -1.94 11.73
N VAL A 57 -3.02 -2.81 11.63
CA VAL A 57 -2.59 -3.75 12.67
C VAL A 57 -1.76 -3.07 13.76
N ILE A 58 -0.97 -2.03 13.45
CA ILE A 58 -0.11 -1.34 14.42
C ILE A 58 -0.80 -0.05 14.87
N THR A 59 -1.92 -0.20 15.59
CA THR A 59 -2.53 0.90 16.35
C THR A 59 -2.09 0.82 17.80
N GLN A 60 -2.11 1.96 18.51
CA GLN A 60 -1.79 1.99 19.94
C GLN A 60 -2.71 1.07 20.74
N GLN A 61 -3.99 1.01 20.38
CA GLN A 61 -4.98 0.11 20.96
C GLN A 61 -4.59 -1.36 20.83
N ASN A 62 -4.14 -1.79 19.64
CA ASN A 62 -3.71 -3.17 19.41
C ASN A 62 -2.42 -3.49 20.17
N ILE A 63 -1.49 -2.54 20.26
CA ILE A 63 -0.26 -2.69 21.06
C ILE A 63 -0.61 -2.90 22.53
N ASP A 64 -1.54 -2.11 23.07
CA ASP A 64 -1.91 -2.21 24.48
C ASP A 64 -2.71 -3.48 24.78
N ALA A 65 -3.57 -3.95 23.87
CA ALA A 65 -4.23 -5.25 23.98
C ALA A 65 -3.23 -6.41 24.02
N VAL A 66 -2.23 -6.42 23.14
CA VAL A 66 -1.16 -7.43 23.13
C VAL A 66 -0.32 -7.37 24.41
N LYS A 67 -0.04 -6.18 24.95
CA LYS A 67 0.69 -6.05 26.22
C LYS A 67 -0.07 -6.69 27.38
N VAL A 68 -1.38 -6.53 27.47
CA VAL A 68 -2.18 -7.14 28.53
C VAL A 68 -2.04 -8.67 28.45
N LEU A 69 -2.26 -9.24 27.25
CA LEU A 69 -2.16 -10.68 27.03
C LEU A 69 -0.77 -11.26 27.37
N VAL A 70 0.31 -10.57 26.98
CA VAL A 70 1.69 -11.01 27.27
C VAL A 70 2.06 -10.82 28.74
N ASN A 71 1.49 -9.83 29.43
CA ASN A 71 1.71 -9.66 30.88
C ASN A 71 0.97 -10.72 31.68
N ASP A 72 -0.22 -11.14 31.24
CA ASP A 72 -1.03 -12.17 31.88
C ASP A 72 -0.43 -13.57 31.66
N ASP A 73 0.03 -13.88 30.45
CA ASP A 73 0.77 -15.10 30.13
C ASP A 73 2.01 -14.80 29.25
N PRO A 74 3.22 -14.79 29.83
CA PRO A 74 4.46 -14.56 29.09
C PRO A 74 4.78 -15.61 28.02
N HIS A 75 4.13 -16.79 28.05
CA HIS A 75 4.33 -17.89 27.11
C HIS A 75 3.21 -18.00 26.06
N ILE A 76 2.29 -17.03 26.02
CA ILE A 76 1.17 -17.03 25.09
C ILE A 76 1.65 -17.11 23.64
N ASN A 77 1.08 -18.06 22.88
CA ASN A 77 1.40 -18.24 21.48
C ASN A 77 0.82 -17.09 20.63
N ILE A 78 1.52 -16.76 19.54
CA ILE A 78 1.12 -15.73 18.56
C ILE A 78 -0.29 -16.02 18.00
N ASP A 79 -0.61 -17.29 17.74
CA ASP A 79 -1.94 -17.70 17.27
C ASP A 79 -3.03 -17.40 18.30
N SER A 80 -2.73 -17.62 19.58
CA SER A 80 -3.64 -17.34 20.70
C SER A 80 -3.87 -15.84 20.86
N ILE A 81 -2.80 -15.02 20.80
CA ILE A 81 -2.88 -13.55 20.83
C ILE A 81 -3.77 -13.05 19.71
N ALA A 82 -3.55 -13.54 18.49
CA ALA A 82 -4.27 -13.06 17.32
C ALA A 82 -5.76 -13.45 17.32
N THR A 83 -6.09 -14.58 17.95
CA THR A 83 -7.47 -15.02 18.15
C THR A 83 -8.19 -14.22 19.24
N THR A 84 -7.49 -13.85 20.34
CA THR A 84 -8.10 -13.11 21.46
C THR A 84 -8.22 -11.62 21.23
N SER A 85 -7.31 -11.03 20.45
CA SER A 85 -7.26 -9.59 20.24
C SER A 85 -8.20 -9.06 19.15
N ASP A 86 -8.99 -9.93 18.50
CA ASP A 86 -9.87 -9.60 17.37
C ASP A 86 -9.17 -8.72 16.30
N MET A 87 -7.83 -8.83 16.22
CA MET A 87 -7.00 -8.08 15.28
C MET A 87 -7.26 -8.65 13.90
N VAL A 88 -8.28 -8.09 13.27
CA VAL A 88 -8.78 -8.30 11.92
C VAL A 88 -7.73 -8.95 11.01
N TYR A 89 -7.75 -10.29 10.98
CA TYR A 89 -7.08 -11.11 9.97
C TYR A 89 -7.70 -10.94 8.57
N HIS A 90 -8.64 -10.00 8.39
CA HIS A 90 -9.05 -9.61 7.06
C HIS A 90 -7.92 -8.82 6.40
N MET A 91 -7.20 -9.55 5.55
CA MET A 91 -6.19 -9.07 4.63
C MET A 91 -4.80 -8.80 5.22
N CYS A 92 -4.23 -9.73 6.01
CA CYS A 92 -2.79 -10.00 6.00
C CYS A 92 -2.47 -11.39 6.59
N SER A 93 -2.15 -12.37 5.75
CA SER A 93 -1.66 -13.69 6.16
C SER A 93 -0.18 -13.66 6.59
N CYS A 94 0.26 -12.66 7.34
CA CYS A 94 1.67 -12.60 7.71
C CYS A 94 1.85 -12.49 9.23
N ASP A 95 2.06 -13.66 9.82
CA ASP A 95 2.84 -13.94 11.03
C ASP A 95 3.98 -12.91 11.29
N GLU A 96 4.61 -12.42 10.21
CA GLU A 96 5.61 -11.36 10.23
C GLU A 96 5.16 -10.04 10.90
N CYS A 97 3.90 -9.63 10.75
CA CYS A 97 3.38 -8.42 11.39
C CYS A 97 3.27 -8.57 12.91
N LEU A 98 2.83 -9.73 13.39
CA LEU A 98 2.73 -10.04 14.81
C LEU A 98 4.12 -10.21 15.43
N LYS A 99 5.04 -10.88 14.74
CA LYS A 99 6.45 -10.97 15.14
C LYS A 99 7.09 -9.59 15.32
N ARG A 100 6.79 -8.64 14.43
CA ARG A 100 7.25 -7.24 14.56
C ARG A 100 6.63 -6.52 15.75
N LEU A 101 5.33 -6.72 16.02
CA LEU A 101 4.69 -6.14 17.20
C LEU A 101 5.32 -6.67 18.49
N VAL A 102 5.44 -8.00 18.64
CA VAL A 102 6.05 -8.64 19.81
C VAL A 102 7.51 -8.20 19.99
N LYS A 103 8.29 -8.09 18.91
CA LYS A 103 9.69 -7.63 18.97
C LYS A 103 9.84 -6.18 19.43
N ASN A 104 8.86 -5.32 19.17
CA ASN A 104 8.87 -3.91 19.57
C ASN A 104 8.29 -3.67 20.97
N LEU A 105 7.85 -4.71 21.68
CA LEU A 105 7.48 -4.59 23.08
C LEU A 105 8.72 -4.26 23.93
N PRO A 106 8.64 -3.29 24.86
CA PRO A 106 9.75 -2.96 25.73
C PRO A 106 10.10 -4.18 26.59
N LYS A 107 11.32 -4.71 26.43
CA LYS A 107 11.81 -5.82 27.26
C LYS A 107 11.93 -5.33 28.71
N LYS A 108 11.24 -5.98 29.65
CA LYS A 108 11.43 -5.71 31.09
C LYS A 108 12.92 -5.86 31.41
N ARG A 109 13.54 -4.81 31.97
CA ARG A 109 14.81 -4.98 32.68
C ARG A 109 14.49 -5.80 33.92
N SER A 110 15.02 -7.01 34.00
CA SER A 110 15.01 -7.80 35.23
C SER A 110 15.76 -7.00 36.30
N SER A 111 15.07 -6.63 37.37
CA SER A 111 15.67 -6.20 38.62
C SER A 111 15.59 -7.33 39.62
#